data_AF-A0A8X6IDP9-F1
#
_entry.id   AF-A0A8X6IDP9-F1
#
_cell.length_a   1.000
_cell.length_b   1.000
_cell.length_c   1.000
_cell.angle_alpha   90.00
_cell.angle_beta   90.00
_cell.angle_gamma   90.00
#
_symmetry.space_group_name_H-M   'P 1'
#
loop_
_entity.id
_entity.type
_entity.pdbx_description
1 polymer ?
#
loop_
_entity_poly.entity_id
_entity_poly.type
_entity_poly.pdbx_seq_one_letter_code
_entity_poly.pdbx_strand_id
1 'polypeptide(L)' 'SCLEDFRPLPFIECQGHGRCNYFTTAQSFWLATLDRPDSFDVPRPETLKAGDLRRKISRCQVCMRRHTPVLYLGGRSA' A
#
# COMPACT_ATOMS: atom_id res chain seq x y z
N SER A 1 -1.65 4.13 5.16
CA SER A 1 -1.13 3.63 3.88
C SER A 1 -0.91 2.12 3.84
N CYS A 2 -0.90 1.41 4.97
CA CYS A 2 -0.65 -0.03 5.01
C CYS A 2 -1.87 -0.81 5.49
N LEU A 3 -2.80 -1.09 4.58
CA LEU A 3 -3.95 -1.97 4.87
C LEU A 3 -3.48 -3.43 4.86
N GLU A 4 -3.87 -4.19 5.87
CA GLU A 4 -3.50 -5.62 6.02
C GLU A 4 -4.11 -6.47 4.91
N ASP A 5 -5.39 -6.23 4.60
CA ASP A 5 -6.13 -6.90 3.55
C ASP A 5 -6.33 -6.01 2.33
N PHE A 6 -5.78 -6.44 1.19
CA PHE A 6 -6.06 -5.81 -0.09
C PHE A 6 -7.52 -6.06 -0.52
N ARG A 7 -8.22 -4.97 -0.87
CA ARG A 7 -9.54 -4.97 -1.51
C ARG A 7 -9.54 -3.95 -2.66
N PRO A 8 -10.08 -4.29 -3.85
CA PRO A 8 -10.18 -3.32 -4.96
C PRO A 8 -11.00 -2.08 -4.61
N LEU A 9 -11.99 -2.22 -3.72
CA LEU A 9 -12.79 -1.12 -3.17
C LEU A 9 -12.82 -1.27 -1.64
N PRO A 10 -11.89 -0.64 -0.90
CA PRO A 10 -11.74 -0.82 0.55
C PRO A 10 -12.69 0.08 1.36
N PHE A 11 -13.66 0.73 0.73
CA PHE A 11 -14.59 1.65 1.37
C PHE A 11 -16.01 1.49 0.81
N ILE A 12 -16.99 1.95 1.57
CA ILE A 12 -18.40 2.04 1.19
C ILE A 12 -18.82 3.51 1.30
N GLU A 13 -19.67 3.97 0.38
CA GLU A 13 -20.20 5.33 0.43
C GLU A 13 -21.60 5.32 1.08
N CYS A 14 -21.83 6.20 2.04
CA CYS A 14 -23.13 6.39 2.68
C CYS A 14 -23.66 7.80 2.43
N GLN A 15 -24.96 7.90 2.17
CA GLN A 15 -25.67 9.16 1.91
C GLN A 15 -26.49 9.57 3.13
N GLY A 16 -26.77 10.88 3.27
CA GLY A 16 -27.37 11.47 4.48
C GLY A 16 -28.76 10.94 4.87
N HIS A 17 -29.46 10.25 3.97
CA HIS A 17 -30.74 9.61 4.25
C HIS A 17 -30.60 8.15 4.73
N GLY A 18 -29.39 7.74 5.13
CA GLY A 18 -29.14 6.45 5.80
C GLY A 18 -28.92 5.26 4.85
N ARG A 19 -28.70 5.50 3.56
CA ARG A 19 -28.41 4.43 2.58
C ARG A 19 -26.93 4.41 2.23
N CYS A 20 -26.35 3.22 2.18
CA CYS A 20 -24.97 3.00 1.78
C CYS A 20 -24.89 2.09 0.55
N ASN A 21 -23.90 2.30 -0.31
CA ASN A 21 -23.73 1.50 -1.52
C ASN A 21 -22.26 1.43 -1.97
N TYR A 22 -21.95 0.40 -2.75
CA TYR A 22 -20.74 0.30 -3.56
C TYR A 22 -21.07 0.79 -4.97
N PHE A 23 -20.63 1.99 -5.31
CA PHE A 23 -20.84 2.55 -6.64
C PHE A 23 -19.77 2.07 -7.61
N THR A 24 -20.14 1.86 -8.88
CA THR A 24 -19.22 1.41 -9.94
C THR A 24 -18.15 2.44 -10.30
N THR A 25 -18.38 3.69 -9.94
CA THR A 25 -17.43 4.81 -10.10
C THR A 25 -16.41 4.90 -8.97
N ALA A 26 -16.56 4.11 -7.90
CA ALA A 26 -15.61 4.08 -6.81
C ALA A 26 -14.25 3.57 -7.32
N GLN A 27 -13.17 4.24 -6.91
CA GLN A 27 -11.81 3.90 -7.30
C GLN A 27 -10.92 3.89 -6.07
N SER A 28 -9.94 3.00 -6.05
CA SER A 28 -8.88 2.98 -5.05
C SER A 28 -7.52 3.02 -5.71
N PHE A 29 -6.59 3.75 -5.11
CA PHE A 29 -5.24 3.94 -5.62
C PHE A 29 -4.25 3.26 -4.69
N TRP A 30 -3.32 2.49 -5.28
CA TRP A 30 -2.32 1.71 -4.57
C TRP A 30 -0.95 1.99 -5.18
N LEU A 31 0.09 1.98 -4.35
CA LEU A 31 1.46 2.04 -4.83
C LEU A 31 1.75 0.79 -5.65
N ALA A 32 2.28 0.96 -6.87
CA ALA A 32 2.64 -0.16 -7.74
C ALA A 32 4.00 -0.75 -7.36
N THR A 33 4.22 -2.03 -7.66
CA THR A 33 5.56 -2.64 -7.63
C THR A 33 6.34 -2.21 -8.88
N LEU A 34 7.58 -1.76 -8.69
CA LEU A 34 8.51 -1.45 -9.78
C LEU A 34 9.67 -2.44 -9.75
N ASP A 35 10.04 -2.97 -10.91
CA ASP A 35 11.26 -3.75 -11.06
C ASP A 35 12.44 -2.77 -11.15
N ARG A 36 13.55 -3.07 -10.46
CA ARG A 36 14.74 -2.20 -10.38
C ARG A 36 15.28 -1.70 -11.73
N PRO A 37 15.34 -2.50 -12.81
CA PRO A 37 15.82 -1.99 -14.09
C PRO A 37 14.89 -0.94 -14.72
N ASP A 38 13.60 -0.95 -14.39
CA ASP A 38 12.57 -0.15 -15.07
C ASP A 38 12.26 1.18 -14.35
N SER A 39 12.97 1.53 -13.26
CA SER A 39 12.59 2.65 -12.39
C SER A 39 12.71 4.03 -13.03
N PHE A 40 13.45 4.15 -14.13
CA PHE A 40 13.65 5.40 -14.88
C PHE A 40 13.13 5.33 -16.32
N ASP A 41 12.64 4.17 -16.74
CA ASP A 41 12.03 3.97 -18.03
C ASP A 41 10.54 4.32 -18.00
N VAL A 42 9.96 4.58 -19.17
CA VAL A 42 8.52 4.81 -19.28
C VAL A 42 7.79 3.52 -18.86
N PRO A 43 6.90 3.57 -17.85
CA PRO A 43 6.19 2.38 -17.40
C PRO A 43 5.31 1.80 -18.52
N ARG A 44 5.35 0.48 -18.69
CA ARG A 44 4.45 -0.22 -19.63
C ARG A 44 3.04 -0.30 -19.04
N PRO A 45 2.00 0.25 -19.70
CA PRO A 45 0.63 0.16 -19.21
C PRO A 45 0.15 -1.28 -19.16
N GLU A 46 -0.55 -1.65 -18.09
CA GLU A 46 -1.12 -2.98 -17.91
C GLU A 46 -2.54 -2.88 -17.33
N THR A 47 -3.47 -3.70 -17.82
CA THR A 47 -4.81 -3.85 -17.24
C THR A 47 -4.92 -5.21 -16.57
N LEU A 48 -5.02 -5.21 -15.25
CA LEU A 48 -5.12 -6.42 -14.44
C LEU A 48 -6.58 -6.77 -14.15
N LYS A 49 -6.91 -8.07 -14.20
CA LYS A 49 -8.23 -8.60 -13.84
C LYS A 49 -8.19 -9.30 -12.48
N ALA A 50 -9.35 -9.78 -12.02
CA ALA A 50 -9.46 -10.57 -10.81
C ALA A 50 -8.50 -11.77 -10.84
N GLY A 51 -7.82 -12.03 -9.72
CA GLY A 51 -6.75 -13.03 -9.60
C GLY A 51 -5.35 -12.41 -9.56
N ASP A 52 -5.05 -11.50 -10.48
CA ASP A 52 -3.70 -10.98 -10.68
C ASP A 52 -3.44 -9.61 -10.04
N LEU A 53 -4.48 -8.95 -9.50
CA LEU A 53 -4.39 -7.60 -8.91
C LEU A 53 -3.26 -7.47 -7.88
N ARG A 54 -3.07 -8.49 -7.03
CA ARG A 54 -2.06 -8.46 -5.95
C ARG A 54 -0.62 -8.44 -6.46
N ARG A 55 -0.35 -8.90 -7.69
CA ARG A 55 1.00 -9.01 -8.24
C ARG A 55 1.70 -7.66 -8.37
N LYS A 56 0.95 -6.62 -8.72
CA LYS A 56 1.49 -5.28 -8.97
C LYS A 56 1.27 -4.31 -7.81
N ILE A 57 0.79 -4.76 -6.65
CA ILE A 57 0.54 -3.90 -5.49
C ILE A 57 1.72 -3.97 -4.52
N SER A 58 2.27 -2.81 -4.20
CA SER A 58 3.37 -2.66 -3.24
C SER A 58 3.00 -3.19 -1.86
N ARG A 59 3.98 -3.76 -1.16
CA ARG A 59 3.86 -4.28 0.20
C ARG A 59 4.49 -3.32 1.18
N CYS A 60 3.99 -3.33 2.40
CA CYS A 60 4.39 -2.41 3.45
C CYS A 60 4.39 -3.12 4.80
N GLN A 61 5.08 -2.52 5.77
CA GLN A 61 5.09 -2.97 7.16
C GLN A 61 4.96 -1.76 8.07
N VAL A 62 4.10 -1.85 9.07
CA VAL A 62 3.98 -0.83 10.12
C VAL A 62 4.99 -1.13 11.21
N CYS A 63 5.84 -0.15 11.53
CA CYS A 63 6.91 -0.29 12.51
C CYS A 63 6.78 0.77 13.59
N MET A 64 7.14 0.42 14.83
CA MET A 64 7.30 1.37 15.93
C MET A 64 8.77 1.65 16.17
N ARG A 65 9.12 2.92 16.42
CA ARG A 65 10.48 3.29 16.79
C ARG A 65 10.83 2.67 18.14
N ARG A 66 11.88 1.86 18.19
CA ARG A 66 12.43 1.37 19.46
C ARG A 66 13.17 2.52 20.14
N HIS A 67 12.80 2.84 21.37
CA HIS A 67 13.60 3.69 22.22
C HIS A 67 14.77 2.87 22.76
N THR A 68 15.91 2.90 22.06
CA THR A 68 17.16 2.41 22.64
C THR A 68 17.65 3.48 23.61
N PRO A 69 17.72 3.22 24.93
CA PRO A 69 18.36 4.17 25.83
C PRO A 69 19.80 4.39 25.35
N VAL A 70 20.24 5.65 25.32
CA VAL A 70 21.58 6.10 24.85
C VAL A 70 22.74 5.35 25.52
N LEU A 71 22.48 4.65 26.62
CA LEU A 71 23.42 3.74 27.31
C LEU A 71 24.06 2.67 26.40
N TYR A 72 23.43 2.30 25.28
CA TYR A 72 23.96 1.29 24.35
C TYR A 72 24.75 1.84 23.14
N LEU A 73 24.86 3.16 22.97
CA LEU A 73 25.64 3.76 21.87
C LEU A 73 27.05 4.21 22.29
N GLY A 74 27.49 3.85 23.49
CA GLY A 74 28.83 4.13 24.03
C GLY A 74 29.84 2.98 23.92
N GLY A 75 29.61 1.98 23.05
CA GLY A 75 30.53 0.88 22.83
C GLY A 75 31.41 1.13 21.60
N ARG A 76 32.70 1.40 21.82
CA ARG A 76 33.75 1.46 20.80
C ARG A 76 33.65 0.25 19.86
N SER A 77 33.51 0.50 18.55
CA SER A 77 33.96 -0.47 17.55
C SER A 77 35.47 -0.34 17.43
N ALA A 78 36.17 -1.37 17.89
CA ALA A 78 37.49 -1.72 17.36
C ALA A 78 37.35 -2.19 15.90
#